data_AF-A0A937BIE9-F1
#
_entry.id   AF-A0A937BIE9-F1
#
_cell.length_a   1.000
_cell.length_b   1.000
_cell.length_c   1.000
_cell.angle_alpha   90.00
_cell.angle_beta   90.00
_cell.angle_gamma   90.00
#
_symmetry.space_group_name_H-M   'P 1'
#
loop_
_entity.id
_entity.type
_entity.pdbx_description
1 polymer ?
#
loop_
_entity_poly.entity_id
_entity_poly.type
_entity_poly.pdbx_seq_one_letter_code
_entity_poly.pdbx_strand_id
1 'polypeptide(L)'
;MMEIKNNIGRRSFLKLSATAGLAVMANNAFAASPFLKPYVVDNPLKSYPNRDWEKVYRDMFHVDSEFIFLCAPNDTHNCLLKAHVKNDVVIRISPSYGYGDAEDMDGNRSSHRWEPRICNKGMVMNRKAYSDRRPKGAMVRTGFKAWADAGYPRTGANGFPDQKYLQRGKEPFIKLPWTEAYALAAGALENIARTYSGDKGAALLTRQGYDPEMIASMHGCGCKTMKFRAGMAALGVLRIYSMKRFAQGLALLDAYVRNVGPDEASGAKVLDSYSWHTDLAPGCPMVSGHQMLDYEFMVYEHAKLIVFWGNNFVCTKMPDLHWVSESRLKGCHIVDISIDYHATSNKADDVIILRPGTDPALGLGVCHLLIKNNHYDENYLRANTDLPLLIRTDNWKNLKASDIIADYKLADLTHHLKVMKPGEHPTMPPAFQSTAFVAEDVRKFWGDNVVWDKRQTRQFR
;
A
#
# COMPACT_ATOMS: atom_id res chain seq x y z
N MET A 1 -63.72 80.82 28.35
CA MET A 1 -62.43 80.46 28.98
C MET A 1 -61.68 79.55 28.02
N MET A 2 -60.52 80.02 27.53
CA MET A 2 -59.52 79.39 26.66
C MET A 2 -59.89 78.11 25.89
N GLU A 3 -60.17 78.26 24.58
CA GLU A 3 -59.95 77.21 23.58
C GLU A 3 -58.45 76.94 23.47
N ILE A 4 -58.02 75.74 23.85
CA ILE A 4 -56.68 75.23 23.51
C ILE A 4 -56.78 74.57 22.12
N LYS A 5 -56.34 75.30 21.09
CA LYS A 5 -56.04 74.74 19.77
C LYS A 5 -54.77 73.87 19.87
N ASN A 6 -54.92 72.58 20.14
CA ASN A 6 -53.83 71.60 19.97
C ASN A 6 -53.71 71.20 18.50
N ASN A 7 -53.14 72.08 17.69
CA ASN A 7 -52.87 71.85 16.28
C ASN A 7 -51.47 71.24 16.11
N ILE A 8 -51.31 69.95 16.43
CA ILE A 8 -50.07 69.22 16.06
C ILE A 8 -50.13 69.01 14.55
N GLY A 9 -49.48 69.90 13.80
CA GLY A 9 -49.37 69.77 12.35
C GLY A 9 -48.72 68.45 11.95
N ARG A 10 -49.14 67.89 10.81
CA ARG A 10 -48.68 66.59 10.26
C ARG A 10 -47.14 66.42 10.27
N ARG A 11 -46.40 67.52 10.07
CA ARG A 11 -44.93 67.57 10.12
C ARG A 11 -44.37 67.43 11.55
N SER A 12 -45.04 68.00 12.55
CA SER A 12 -44.67 67.85 13.97
C SER A 12 -45.00 66.45 14.49
N PHE A 13 -46.13 65.88 14.06
CA PHE A 13 -46.46 64.48 14.36
C PHE A 13 -45.40 63.53 13.79
N LEU A 14 -45.07 63.66 12.50
CA LEU A 14 -44.04 62.82 11.87
C LEU A 14 -42.65 62.97 12.51
N LYS A 15 -42.27 64.18 12.95
CA LYS A 15 -41.03 64.38 13.72
C LYS A 15 -41.09 63.68 15.07
N LEU A 16 -42.20 63.81 15.81
CA LEU A 16 -42.36 63.17 17.11
C LEU A 16 -42.37 61.63 16.99
N SER A 17 -43.05 61.09 15.97
CA SER A 17 -43.10 59.66 15.67
C SER A 17 -41.74 59.12 15.22
N ALA A 18 -40.98 59.89 14.42
CA ALA A 18 -39.63 59.51 14.02
C ALA A 18 -38.67 59.51 15.22
N THR A 19 -38.75 60.51 16.11
CA THR A 19 -37.93 60.57 17.33
C THR A 19 -38.31 59.47 18.32
N ALA A 20 -39.61 59.18 18.50
CA ALA A 20 -40.09 58.07 19.33
C ALA A 20 -39.70 56.71 18.73
N GLY A 21 -39.81 56.53 17.41
CA GLY A 21 -39.38 55.33 16.71
C GLY A 21 -37.87 55.10 16.81
N LEU A 22 -37.05 56.15 16.68
CA LEU A 22 -35.60 56.12 16.91
C LEU A 22 -35.25 55.82 18.37
N ALA A 23 -35.99 56.37 19.34
CA ALA A 23 -35.79 56.08 20.75
C ALA A 23 -36.14 54.63 21.09
N VAL A 24 -37.22 54.08 20.52
CA VAL A 24 -37.60 52.66 20.69
C VAL A 24 -36.61 51.74 19.99
N MET A 25 -36.12 52.09 18.79
CA MET A 25 -35.08 51.31 18.10
C MET A 25 -33.74 51.38 18.83
N ALA A 26 -33.36 52.54 19.37
CA ALA A 26 -32.15 52.68 20.19
C ALA A 26 -32.29 51.87 21.48
N ASN A 27 -33.44 51.92 22.16
CA ASN A 27 -33.67 51.16 23.39
C ASN A 27 -33.69 49.64 23.12
N ASN A 28 -34.24 49.19 21.99
CA ASN A 28 -34.19 47.78 21.57
C ASN A 28 -32.80 47.33 21.08
N ALA A 29 -32.03 48.22 20.44
CA ALA A 29 -30.63 47.96 20.09
C ALA A 29 -29.74 47.88 21.35
N PHE A 30 -30.01 48.72 22.36
CA PHE A 30 -29.39 48.62 23.69
C PHE A 30 -29.90 47.40 24.49
N ALA A 31 -31.14 46.96 24.30
CA ALA A 31 -31.67 45.73 24.88
C ALA A 31 -31.16 44.45 24.18
N ALA A 32 -30.65 44.55 22.95
CA ALA A 32 -29.88 43.51 22.25
C ALA A 32 -28.37 43.53 22.62
N SER A 33 -27.93 44.52 23.41
CA SER A 33 -26.57 44.62 23.97
C SER A 33 -26.18 43.57 25.04
N PRO A 34 -27.06 42.72 25.66
CA PRO A 34 -26.59 41.66 26.55
C PRO A 34 -25.57 40.73 25.89
N PHE A 35 -25.63 40.58 24.56
CA PHE A 35 -24.68 39.79 23.78
C PHE A 35 -23.40 40.56 23.38
N LEU A 36 -23.32 41.87 23.65
CA LEU A 36 -22.21 42.76 23.29
C LEU A 36 -21.54 43.44 24.50
N LYS A 37 -22.11 43.32 25.71
CA LYS A 37 -21.45 43.79 26.94
C LYS A 37 -20.32 42.83 27.31
N PRO A 38 -19.09 43.32 27.55
CA PRO A 38 -18.04 42.49 28.13
C PRO A 38 -18.53 41.94 29.47
N TYR A 39 -18.53 40.63 29.61
CA TYR A 39 -18.88 39.99 30.88
C TYR A 39 -17.71 40.21 31.86
N VAL A 40 -17.89 41.09 32.84
CA VAL A 40 -16.87 41.38 33.86
C VAL A 40 -16.98 40.34 34.97
N VAL A 41 -15.94 39.51 35.11
CA VAL A 41 -15.84 38.50 36.17
C VAL A 41 -14.91 39.05 37.26
N ASP A 42 -15.48 39.54 38.37
CA ASP A 42 -14.68 40.10 39.47
C ASP A 42 -13.76 39.05 40.12
N ASN A 43 -14.21 37.80 40.21
CA ASN A 43 -13.39 36.67 40.68
C ASN A 43 -13.80 35.36 39.98
N PRO A 44 -13.03 34.87 38.99
CA PRO A 44 -13.36 33.68 38.21
C PRO A 44 -13.31 32.36 39.00
N LEU A 45 -12.85 32.40 40.25
CA LEU A 45 -12.81 31.26 41.16
C LEU A 45 -13.93 31.29 42.21
N LYS A 46 -14.67 32.40 42.36
CA LYS A 46 -15.71 32.59 43.39
C LYS A 46 -17.14 32.48 42.86
N SER A 47 -17.36 32.86 41.60
CA SER A 47 -18.61 32.58 40.86
C SER A 47 -18.25 32.07 39.47
N TYR A 48 -18.77 30.89 39.13
CA TYR A 48 -18.60 30.35 37.78
C TYR A 48 -19.69 30.97 36.88
N PRO A 49 -19.35 31.66 35.78
CA PRO A 49 -20.35 32.27 34.90
C PRO A 49 -21.27 31.21 34.28
N ASN A 50 -22.44 31.63 33.76
CA ASN A 50 -23.27 30.76 32.94
C ASN A 50 -22.44 30.21 31.77
N ARG A 51 -22.37 28.87 31.67
CA ARG A 51 -21.60 28.11 30.67
C ARG A 51 -22.48 27.25 29.78
N ASP A 52 -23.78 27.54 29.71
CA ASP A 52 -24.71 26.80 28.86
C ASP A 52 -24.30 26.87 27.38
N TRP A 53 -23.63 27.95 26.97
CA TRP A 53 -23.04 28.08 25.63
C TRP A 53 -22.02 26.97 25.32
N GLU A 54 -21.34 26.42 26.32
CA GLU A 54 -20.38 25.33 26.13
C GLU A 54 -21.06 24.01 25.76
N LYS A 55 -22.36 23.87 26.06
CA LYS A 55 -23.14 22.72 25.61
C LYS A 55 -23.07 22.58 24.10
N VAL A 56 -23.00 23.68 23.34
CA VAL A 56 -22.82 23.65 21.88
C VAL A 56 -21.56 22.87 21.50
N TYR A 57 -20.41 23.16 22.14
CA TYR A 57 -19.15 22.48 21.86
C TYR A 57 -19.13 21.02 22.37
N ARG A 58 -19.72 20.76 23.55
CA ARG A 58 -19.87 19.39 24.07
C ARG A 58 -20.72 18.55 23.14
N ASP A 59 -21.84 19.08 22.67
CA ASP A 59 -22.74 18.42 21.73
C ASP A 59 -22.05 18.21 20.38
N MET A 60 -21.25 19.17 19.88
CA MET A 60 -20.46 18.99 18.66
C MET A 60 -19.46 17.83 18.77
N PHE A 61 -18.85 17.62 19.94
CA PHE A 61 -17.89 16.55 20.16
C PHE A 61 -18.54 15.19 20.52
N HIS A 62 -19.77 15.21 21.04
CA HIS A 62 -20.55 14.03 21.36
C HIS A 62 -20.76 13.12 20.14
N VAL A 63 -20.73 11.80 20.37
CA VAL A 63 -20.89 10.75 19.36
C VAL A 63 -21.99 9.78 19.81
N ASP A 64 -22.72 9.22 18.86
CA ASP A 64 -23.79 8.25 19.12
C ASP A 64 -23.23 6.82 19.16
N SER A 65 -22.19 6.56 18.37
CA SER A 65 -21.45 5.29 18.39
C SER A 65 -20.02 5.45 17.86
N GLU A 66 -19.19 4.45 18.14
CA GLU A 66 -17.82 4.35 17.64
C GLU A 66 -17.57 2.95 17.10
N PHE A 67 -16.72 2.84 16.08
CA PHE A 67 -16.22 1.54 15.64
C PHE A 67 -14.78 1.63 15.15
N ILE A 68 -14.07 0.52 15.24
CA ILE A 68 -12.68 0.40 14.79
C ILE A 68 -12.63 -0.11 13.36
N PHE A 69 -11.73 0.45 12.54
CA PHE A 69 -11.47 -0.01 11.19
C PHE A 69 -9.99 0.13 10.84
N LEU A 70 -9.55 -0.68 9.87
CA LEU A 70 -8.18 -0.62 9.37
C LEU A 70 -8.06 0.39 8.22
N CYS A 71 -7.15 1.34 8.36
CA CYS A 71 -6.70 2.20 7.27
C CYS A 71 -5.73 1.43 6.37
N ALA A 72 -6.25 0.86 5.28
CA ALA A 72 -5.48 -0.01 4.38
C ALA A 72 -5.28 0.52 2.94
N PRO A 73 -4.84 1.77 2.70
CA PRO A 73 -4.20 2.15 1.43
C PRO A 73 -2.74 1.66 1.41
N ASN A 74 -2.07 1.74 0.24
CA ASN A 74 -0.66 1.38 0.14
C ASN A 74 0.25 2.46 0.74
N ASP A 75 0.17 2.65 2.05
CA ASP A 75 0.99 3.59 2.82
C ASP A 75 1.96 2.88 3.77
N THR A 76 1.91 1.54 3.85
CA THR A 76 2.68 0.66 4.75
C THR A 76 2.37 0.81 6.24
N HIS A 77 1.46 1.70 6.63
CA HIS A 77 1.22 2.00 8.04
C HIS A 77 0.18 1.07 8.65
N ASN A 78 -0.86 0.67 7.89
CA ASN A 78 -1.94 -0.18 8.39
C ASN A 78 -2.48 0.34 9.75
N CYS A 79 -2.77 1.64 9.81
CA CYS A 79 -3.22 2.29 11.04
C CYS A 79 -4.57 1.71 11.50
N LEU A 80 -4.67 1.30 12.76
CA LEU A 80 -5.92 0.96 13.41
C LEU A 80 -6.61 2.25 13.84
N LEU A 81 -7.71 2.59 13.20
CA LEU A 81 -8.38 3.88 13.37
C LEU A 81 -9.77 3.70 13.98
N LYS A 82 -10.21 4.71 14.73
CA LYS A 82 -11.54 4.79 15.32
C LYS A 82 -12.39 5.79 14.56
N ALA A 83 -13.53 5.33 14.06
CA ALA A 83 -14.57 6.16 13.46
C ALA A 83 -15.54 6.62 14.55
N HIS A 84 -15.86 7.92 14.52
CA HIS A 84 -16.79 8.59 15.43
C HIS A 84 -18.08 8.89 14.66
N VAL A 85 -19.20 8.30 15.08
CA VAL A 85 -20.48 8.37 14.35
C VAL A 85 -21.45 9.27 15.11
N LYS A 86 -22.11 10.16 14.37
CA LYS A 86 -23.23 10.97 14.86
C LYS A 86 -24.28 11.09 13.77
N ASN A 87 -25.56 10.90 14.12
CA ASN A 87 -26.67 10.85 13.17
C ASN A 87 -26.41 9.88 12.01
N ASP A 88 -25.91 8.68 12.31
CA ASP A 88 -25.51 7.64 11.35
C ASP A 88 -24.45 8.07 10.30
N VAL A 89 -23.73 9.17 10.57
CA VAL A 89 -22.66 9.69 9.72
C VAL A 89 -21.34 9.69 10.48
N VAL A 90 -20.26 9.22 9.83
CA VAL A 90 -18.90 9.32 10.37
C VAL A 90 -18.45 10.78 10.31
N ILE A 91 -18.47 11.45 11.46
CA ILE A 91 -18.12 12.86 11.59
C ILE A 91 -16.61 13.09 11.77
N ARG A 92 -15.90 12.14 12.38
CA ARG A 92 -14.47 12.25 12.68
C ARG A 92 -13.80 10.88 12.68
N ILE A 93 -12.50 10.88 12.43
CA ILE A 93 -11.61 9.71 12.58
C ILE A 93 -10.49 10.09 13.54
N SER A 94 -10.11 9.18 14.42
CA SER A 94 -8.97 9.32 15.33
C SER A 94 -8.13 8.04 15.34
N PRO A 95 -6.93 8.08 15.96
CA PRO A 95 -6.28 6.88 16.47
C PRO A 95 -7.23 5.98 17.26
N SER A 96 -6.97 4.67 17.27
CA SER A 96 -7.71 3.72 18.09
C SER A 96 -7.30 3.75 19.56
N TYR A 97 -6.02 4.00 19.86
CA TYR A 97 -5.44 3.79 21.19
C TYR A 97 -5.50 2.33 21.70
N GLY A 98 -5.62 1.35 20.78
CA GLY A 98 -5.77 -0.08 21.09
C GLY A 98 -4.66 -1.01 20.57
N TYR A 99 -3.53 -0.49 20.09
CA TYR A 99 -2.40 -1.31 19.62
C TYR A 99 -1.78 -2.17 20.70
N GLY A 100 -1.69 -1.69 21.95
CA GLY A 100 -1.14 -2.47 23.05
C GLY A 100 -2.08 -3.57 23.57
N ASP A 101 -3.35 -3.52 23.18
CA ASP A 101 -4.34 -4.55 23.51
C ASP A 101 -4.34 -5.69 22.47
N ALA A 102 -3.56 -5.58 21.39
CA ALA A 102 -3.45 -6.61 20.38
C ALA A 102 -2.64 -7.81 20.92
N GLU A 103 -3.25 -8.98 20.86
CA GLU A 103 -2.68 -10.27 21.27
C GLU A 103 -2.76 -11.25 20.09
N ASP A 104 -1.66 -11.95 19.79
CA ASP A 104 -1.64 -12.99 18.76
C ASP A 104 -2.13 -14.35 19.31
N MET A 105 -2.14 -15.39 18.48
CA MET A 105 -2.62 -16.73 18.87
C MET A 105 -1.73 -17.42 19.92
N ASP A 106 -0.49 -16.97 20.06
CA ASP A 106 0.48 -17.52 21.00
C ASP A 106 0.51 -16.73 22.32
N GLY A 107 -0.37 -15.72 22.46
CA GLY A 107 -0.46 -14.85 23.64
C GLY A 107 0.57 -13.71 23.66
N ASN A 108 1.32 -13.50 22.56
CA ASN A 108 2.24 -12.37 22.49
C ASN A 108 1.46 -11.07 22.33
N ARG A 109 1.89 -10.04 23.07
CA ARG A 109 1.25 -8.73 23.07
C ARG A 109 2.10 -7.66 22.40
N SER A 110 1.43 -6.78 21.68
CA SER A 110 2.05 -5.58 21.12
C SER A 110 2.28 -4.51 22.20
N SER A 111 3.26 -3.63 21.97
CA SER A 111 3.54 -2.51 22.87
C SER A 111 2.55 -1.36 22.68
N HIS A 112 2.11 -0.71 23.77
CA HIS A 112 1.34 0.53 23.71
C HIS A 112 2.12 1.69 23.05
N ARG A 113 3.45 1.56 22.88
CA ARG A 113 4.27 2.59 22.24
C ARG A 113 4.06 2.71 20.73
N TRP A 114 3.31 1.79 20.13
CA TRP A 114 2.81 1.95 18.78
C TRP A 114 1.68 2.99 18.68
N GLU A 115 1.18 3.54 19.79
CA GLU A 115 0.25 4.66 19.75
C GLU A 115 0.94 5.99 19.46
N PRO A 116 0.26 6.96 18.80
CA PRO A 116 -1.13 6.95 18.36
C PRO A 116 -1.33 6.59 16.88
N ARG A 117 -0.28 6.09 16.20
CA ARG A 117 -0.25 5.76 14.76
C ARG A 117 -1.39 6.30 13.90
N ILE A 118 -1.14 7.41 13.22
CA ILE A 118 -2.06 7.94 12.21
C ILE A 118 -1.30 8.92 11.33
N CYS A 119 -1.74 9.08 10.08
CA CYS A 119 -1.25 10.15 9.23
C CYS A 119 -2.36 11.14 8.87
N ASN A 120 -1.97 12.30 8.36
CA ASN A 120 -2.89 13.32 7.85
C ASN A 120 -3.90 12.78 6.81
N LYS A 121 -3.53 11.80 5.98
CA LYS A 121 -4.46 11.17 5.01
C LYS A 121 -5.49 10.28 5.70
N GLY A 122 -5.10 9.55 6.75
CA GLY A 122 -5.99 8.68 7.52
C GLY A 122 -7.08 9.47 8.25
N MET A 123 -6.72 10.63 8.83
CA MET A 123 -7.65 11.51 9.55
C MET A 123 -8.84 12.00 8.71
N VAL A 124 -8.64 12.18 7.40
CA VAL A 124 -9.65 12.75 6.50
C VAL A 124 -10.26 11.71 5.55
N MET A 125 -10.10 10.41 5.86
CA MET A 125 -10.57 9.35 4.96
C MET A 125 -12.09 9.37 4.77
N ASN A 126 -12.86 9.81 5.77
CA ASN A 126 -14.31 9.96 5.66
C ASN A 126 -14.72 10.94 4.53
N ARG A 127 -13.88 11.92 4.19
CA ARG A 127 -14.13 12.80 3.03
C ARG A 127 -14.28 12.00 1.73
N LYS A 128 -13.53 10.90 1.54
CA LYS A 128 -13.68 10.04 0.36
C LYS A 128 -15.02 9.30 0.32
N ALA A 129 -15.59 8.98 1.49
CA ALA A 129 -16.89 8.31 1.57
C ALA A 129 -18.03 9.24 1.15
N TYR A 130 -17.94 10.52 1.54
CA TYR A 130 -19.01 11.50 1.34
C TYR A 130 -18.76 12.50 0.21
N SER A 131 -17.59 12.46 -0.45
CA SER A 131 -17.28 13.35 -1.57
C SER A 131 -18.20 13.16 -2.78
N ASP A 132 -18.31 14.21 -3.57
CA ASP A 132 -18.88 14.23 -4.93
C ASP A 132 -18.24 13.20 -5.88
N ARG A 133 -16.99 12.79 -5.61
CA ARG A 133 -16.23 11.80 -6.39
C ARG A 133 -16.56 10.34 -6.04
N ARG A 134 -17.38 10.06 -5.02
CA ARG A 134 -17.72 8.68 -4.63
C ARG A 134 -18.57 8.00 -5.71
N PRO A 135 -18.14 6.85 -6.29
CA PRO A 135 -19.01 6.06 -7.15
C PRO A 135 -20.19 5.49 -6.35
N LYS A 136 -21.42 5.76 -6.78
CA LYS A 136 -22.68 5.38 -6.07
C LYS A 136 -23.44 4.24 -6.76
N GLY A 137 -22.80 3.50 -7.64
CA GLY A 137 -23.39 2.36 -8.35
C GLY A 137 -22.49 1.79 -9.43
N ALA A 138 -22.97 0.74 -10.10
CA ALA A 138 -22.32 0.20 -11.27
C ALA A 138 -22.43 1.19 -12.43
N MET A 139 -21.29 1.54 -13.02
CA MET A 139 -21.21 2.49 -14.11
C MET A 139 -20.61 1.80 -15.34
N VAL A 140 -21.21 2.00 -16.51
CA VAL A 140 -20.68 1.51 -17.78
C VAL A 140 -20.47 2.66 -18.74
N ARG A 141 -19.37 2.63 -19.50
CA ARG A 141 -19.14 3.56 -20.61
C ARG A 141 -20.13 3.26 -21.74
N THR A 142 -20.78 4.30 -22.27
CA THR A 142 -21.80 4.17 -23.33
C THR A 142 -21.34 3.36 -24.53
N GLY A 143 -20.17 3.63 -25.12
CA GLY A 143 -19.67 2.82 -26.25
C GLY A 143 -19.32 1.37 -25.90
N PHE A 144 -18.94 1.06 -24.65
CA PHE A 144 -18.74 -0.33 -24.24
C PHE A 144 -20.07 -1.07 -24.19
N LYS A 145 -21.12 -0.43 -23.66
CA LYS A 145 -22.45 -1.01 -23.65
C LYS A 145 -22.97 -1.20 -25.07
N ALA A 146 -22.85 -0.19 -25.94
CA ALA A 146 -23.28 -0.30 -27.34
C ALA A 146 -22.56 -1.42 -28.10
N TRP A 147 -21.28 -1.67 -27.79
CA TRP A 147 -20.54 -2.80 -28.36
C TRP A 147 -21.08 -4.15 -27.89
N ALA A 148 -21.37 -4.28 -26.60
CA ALA A 148 -21.94 -5.51 -26.05
C ALA A 148 -23.37 -5.76 -26.53
N ASP A 149 -24.22 -4.72 -26.56
CA ASP A 149 -25.59 -4.79 -27.08
C ASP A 149 -25.63 -5.21 -28.56
N ALA A 150 -24.60 -4.84 -29.33
CA ALA A 150 -24.44 -5.25 -30.73
C ALA A 150 -23.89 -6.67 -30.91
N GLY A 151 -23.70 -7.43 -29.83
CA GLY A 151 -23.18 -8.81 -29.88
C GLY A 151 -21.66 -8.90 -30.04
N TYR A 152 -20.92 -7.92 -29.51
CA TYR A 152 -19.45 -7.88 -29.52
C TYR A 152 -18.79 -7.91 -30.92
N PRO A 153 -19.24 -7.11 -31.91
CA PRO A 153 -18.72 -7.15 -33.26
C PRO A 153 -17.23 -6.79 -33.33
N ARG A 154 -16.49 -7.50 -34.18
CA ARG A 154 -15.06 -7.29 -34.47
C ARG A 154 -14.88 -7.21 -35.99
N THR A 155 -15.17 -6.04 -36.54
CA THR A 155 -15.26 -5.82 -38.00
C THR A 155 -13.93 -5.42 -38.64
N GLY A 156 -12.90 -5.09 -37.85
CA GLY A 156 -11.57 -4.82 -38.37
C GLY A 156 -10.82 -6.10 -38.76
N ALA A 157 -10.03 -6.06 -39.84
CA ALA A 157 -9.18 -7.17 -40.30
C ALA A 157 -8.23 -7.72 -39.20
N ASN A 158 -7.92 -6.88 -38.20
CA ASN A 158 -7.03 -7.21 -37.08
C ASN A 158 -7.78 -7.77 -35.85
N GLY A 159 -9.10 -8.03 -35.94
CA GLY A 159 -9.88 -8.61 -34.83
C GLY A 159 -10.21 -7.64 -33.68
N PHE A 160 -9.93 -6.35 -33.85
CA PHE A 160 -10.33 -5.31 -32.91
C PHE A 160 -11.81 -4.93 -33.07
N PRO A 161 -12.48 -4.52 -31.98
CA PRO A 161 -13.75 -3.78 -32.08
C PRO A 161 -13.57 -2.49 -32.89
N ASP A 162 -14.64 -2.04 -33.53
CA ASP A 162 -14.70 -0.74 -34.22
C ASP A 162 -14.33 0.40 -33.24
N GLN A 163 -13.50 1.34 -33.70
CA GLN A 163 -13.03 2.50 -32.92
C GLN A 163 -14.18 3.35 -32.35
N LYS A 164 -15.34 3.36 -33.00
CA LYS A 164 -16.53 4.06 -32.47
C LYS A 164 -16.94 3.56 -31.07
N TYR A 165 -16.65 2.29 -30.76
CA TYR A 165 -16.94 1.70 -29.45
C TYR A 165 -15.83 1.89 -28.42
N LEU A 166 -14.69 2.50 -28.77
CA LEU A 166 -13.47 2.51 -27.94
C LEU A 166 -13.01 3.91 -27.51
N GLN A 167 -13.89 4.92 -27.51
CA GLN A 167 -13.57 6.32 -27.15
C GLN A 167 -13.42 6.55 -25.62
N ARG A 168 -12.58 5.72 -24.97
CA ARG A 168 -12.27 5.79 -23.54
C ARG A 168 -11.77 7.18 -23.14
N GLY A 169 -12.32 7.72 -22.05
CA GLY A 169 -11.99 9.06 -21.55
C GLY A 169 -12.76 10.21 -22.21
N LYS A 170 -13.48 9.95 -23.32
CA LYS A 170 -14.30 10.95 -24.02
C LYS A 170 -15.80 10.70 -23.89
N GLU A 171 -16.18 9.46 -23.60
CA GLU A 171 -17.59 9.06 -23.51
C GLU A 171 -18.16 9.16 -22.09
N PRO A 172 -19.46 9.45 -21.96
CA PRO A 172 -20.13 9.43 -20.68
C PRO A 172 -20.30 8.01 -20.14
N PHE A 173 -20.44 7.94 -18.82
CA PHE A 173 -20.85 6.73 -18.11
C PHE A 173 -22.34 6.80 -17.79
N ILE A 174 -23.02 5.67 -17.92
CA ILE A 174 -24.40 5.50 -17.45
C ILE A 174 -24.42 4.53 -16.28
N LYS A 175 -25.35 4.77 -15.36
CA LYS A 175 -25.57 3.89 -14.21
C LYS A 175 -26.43 2.70 -14.63
N LEU A 176 -26.06 1.49 -14.22
CA LEU A 176 -26.82 0.27 -14.45
C LEU A 176 -27.25 -0.39 -13.13
N PRO A 177 -28.32 -1.19 -13.14
CA PRO A 177 -28.56 -2.20 -12.12
C PRO A 177 -27.37 -3.17 -12.02
N TRP A 178 -27.07 -3.65 -10.82
CA TRP A 178 -25.95 -4.58 -10.60
C TRP A 178 -26.10 -5.89 -11.38
N THR A 179 -27.32 -6.40 -11.53
CA THR A 179 -27.62 -7.61 -12.30
C THR A 179 -27.21 -7.47 -13.77
N GLU A 180 -27.54 -6.34 -14.40
CA GLU A 180 -27.13 -6.03 -15.78
C GLU A 180 -25.61 -5.84 -15.87
N ALA A 181 -25.00 -5.14 -14.91
CA ALA A 181 -23.56 -4.94 -14.90
C ALA A 181 -22.79 -6.27 -14.78
N TYR A 182 -23.28 -7.22 -13.97
CA TYR A 182 -22.68 -8.55 -13.86
C TYR A 182 -22.87 -9.37 -15.13
N ALA A 183 -24.06 -9.38 -15.72
CA ALA A 183 -24.31 -10.06 -16.99
C ALA A 183 -23.40 -9.52 -18.10
N LEU A 184 -23.24 -8.20 -18.15
CA LEU A 184 -22.36 -7.52 -19.12
C LEU A 184 -20.88 -7.90 -18.92
N ALA A 185 -20.41 -7.93 -17.67
CA ALA A 185 -19.06 -8.35 -17.34
C ALA A 185 -18.82 -9.83 -17.70
N ALA A 186 -19.75 -10.72 -17.36
CA ALA A 186 -19.67 -12.14 -17.70
C ALA A 186 -19.64 -12.38 -19.22
N GLY A 187 -20.54 -11.74 -19.98
CA GLY A 187 -20.57 -11.84 -21.43
C GLY A 187 -19.29 -11.31 -22.09
N ALA A 188 -18.69 -10.23 -21.55
CA ALA A 188 -17.43 -9.72 -22.04
C ALA A 188 -16.26 -10.69 -21.79
N LEU A 189 -16.21 -11.31 -20.60
CA LEU A 189 -15.20 -12.32 -20.28
C LEU A 189 -15.35 -13.55 -21.17
N GLU A 190 -16.57 -14.06 -21.35
CA GLU A 190 -16.83 -15.17 -22.26
C GLU A 190 -16.44 -14.82 -23.71
N ASN A 191 -16.82 -13.63 -24.20
CA ASN A 191 -16.46 -13.18 -25.54
C ASN A 191 -14.93 -13.18 -25.75
N ILE A 192 -14.18 -12.65 -24.78
CA ILE A 192 -12.71 -12.62 -24.85
C ILE A 192 -12.15 -14.05 -24.85
N ALA A 193 -12.62 -14.92 -23.96
CA ALA A 193 -12.18 -16.31 -23.89
C ALA A 193 -12.43 -17.05 -25.21
N ARG A 194 -13.62 -16.91 -25.81
CA ARG A 194 -13.95 -17.54 -27.10
C ARG A 194 -13.14 -16.96 -28.27
N THR A 195 -12.93 -15.65 -28.28
CA THR A 195 -12.22 -14.97 -29.37
C THR A 195 -10.75 -15.41 -29.44
N TYR A 196 -10.09 -15.56 -28.29
CA TYR A 196 -8.64 -15.71 -28.22
C TYR A 196 -8.17 -17.12 -27.83
N SER A 197 -9.06 -18.11 -27.80
CA SER A 197 -8.68 -19.52 -27.60
C SER A 197 -8.21 -20.19 -28.89
N GLY A 198 -7.27 -21.11 -28.76
CA GLY A 198 -6.72 -21.93 -29.84
C GLY A 198 -5.96 -21.15 -30.92
N ASP A 199 -5.67 -21.82 -32.04
CA ASP A 199 -4.84 -21.29 -33.12
C ASP A 199 -5.46 -20.05 -33.79
N LYS A 200 -6.79 -19.99 -33.84
CA LYS A 200 -7.52 -18.80 -34.34
C LYS A 200 -7.22 -17.57 -33.48
N GLY A 201 -7.23 -17.75 -32.16
CA GLY A 201 -6.89 -16.72 -31.20
C GLY A 201 -5.42 -16.28 -31.29
N ALA A 202 -4.51 -17.24 -31.41
CA ALA A 202 -3.09 -16.98 -31.62
C ALA A 202 -2.85 -16.16 -32.90
N ALA A 203 -3.45 -16.56 -34.02
CA ALA A 203 -3.32 -15.85 -35.30
C ALA A 203 -3.89 -14.42 -35.24
N LEU A 204 -4.98 -14.20 -34.48
CA LEU A 204 -5.51 -12.87 -34.22
C LEU A 204 -4.50 -12.01 -33.45
N LEU A 205 -3.92 -12.54 -32.37
CA LEU A 205 -2.93 -11.83 -31.56
C LEU A 205 -1.66 -11.50 -32.36
N THR A 206 -1.20 -12.41 -33.23
CA THR A 206 -0.09 -12.14 -34.15
C THR A 206 -0.40 -10.97 -35.08
N ARG A 207 -1.59 -10.93 -35.69
CA ARG A 207 -2.02 -9.77 -36.53
C ARG A 207 -2.16 -8.47 -35.72
N GLN A 208 -2.40 -8.57 -34.42
CA GLN A 208 -2.46 -7.43 -33.52
C GLN A 208 -1.08 -6.96 -33.03
N GLY A 209 0.01 -7.64 -33.43
CA GLY A 209 1.38 -7.26 -33.09
C GLY A 209 1.83 -7.73 -31.70
N TYR A 210 1.16 -8.74 -31.11
CA TYR A 210 1.65 -9.33 -29.86
C TYR A 210 2.90 -10.17 -30.09
N ASP A 211 3.81 -10.10 -29.13
CA ASP A 211 5.06 -10.86 -29.13
C ASP A 211 4.79 -12.39 -29.16
N PRO A 212 5.56 -13.17 -29.95
CA PRO A 212 5.40 -14.63 -30.03
C PRO A 212 5.47 -15.34 -28.67
N GLU A 213 6.33 -14.90 -27.75
CA GLU A 213 6.45 -15.51 -26.42
C GLU A 213 5.22 -15.23 -25.56
N MET A 214 4.64 -14.03 -25.70
CA MET A 214 3.38 -13.70 -25.03
C MET A 214 2.24 -14.59 -25.49
N ILE A 215 2.18 -14.90 -26.79
CA ILE A 215 1.18 -15.81 -27.36
C ILE A 215 1.45 -17.24 -26.91
N ALA A 216 2.71 -17.70 -26.96
CA ALA A 216 3.10 -19.04 -26.54
C ALA A 216 2.73 -19.32 -25.08
N SER A 217 2.95 -18.35 -24.18
CA SER A 217 2.60 -18.46 -22.76
C SER A 217 1.10 -18.59 -22.46
N MET A 218 0.24 -18.45 -23.47
CA MET A 218 -1.20 -18.71 -23.30
C MET A 218 -1.52 -20.19 -23.35
N HIS A 219 -0.67 -21.04 -23.95
CA HIS A 219 -0.96 -22.46 -24.17
C HIS A 219 -2.35 -22.70 -24.79
N GLY A 220 -2.74 -21.85 -25.75
CA GLY A 220 -4.05 -21.90 -26.40
C GLY A 220 -5.25 -21.45 -25.54
N CYS A 221 -5.06 -21.09 -24.27
CA CYS A 221 -6.11 -20.62 -23.37
C CYS A 221 -6.44 -19.14 -23.59
N GLY A 222 -7.63 -18.83 -24.11
CA GLY A 222 -8.08 -17.44 -24.30
C GLY A 222 -8.23 -16.65 -23.01
N CYS A 223 -8.53 -17.30 -21.87
CA CYS A 223 -8.56 -16.65 -20.56
C CYS A 223 -7.21 -16.03 -20.16
N LYS A 224 -6.07 -16.55 -20.65
CA LYS A 224 -4.73 -15.99 -20.41
C LYS A 224 -4.49 -14.62 -21.05
N THR A 225 -5.38 -14.16 -21.95
CA THR A 225 -5.36 -12.78 -22.46
C THR A 225 -5.89 -11.78 -21.43
N MET A 226 -6.68 -12.24 -20.46
CA MET A 226 -7.24 -11.41 -19.41
C MET A 226 -6.20 -11.23 -18.30
N LYS A 227 -6.01 -9.98 -17.88
CA LYS A 227 -5.00 -9.60 -16.90
C LYS A 227 -5.69 -9.05 -15.65
N PHE A 228 -5.46 -9.71 -14.53
CA PHE A 228 -5.99 -9.29 -13.24
C PHE A 228 -4.82 -8.96 -12.32
N ARG A 229 -4.76 -7.70 -11.86
CA ARG A 229 -3.77 -7.30 -10.86
C ARG A 229 -4.47 -7.17 -9.51
N ALA A 230 -4.06 -7.99 -8.55
CA ALA A 230 -4.49 -7.83 -7.17
C ALA A 230 -3.77 -6.63 -6.53
N GLY A 231 -4.37 -6.05 -5.49
CA GLY A 231 -3.65 -5.10 -4.61
C GLY A 231 -2.48 -5.77 -3.90
N MET A 232 -1.64 -4.98 -3.22
CA MET A 232 -0.54 -5.52 -2.40
C MET A 232 -1.07 -6.27 -1.18
N ALA A 233 -0.33 -7.31 -0.75
CA ALA A 233 -0.76 -8.28 0.25
C ALA A 233 -1.20 -7.67 1.59
N ALA A 234 -0.60 -6.56 1.99
CA ALA A 234 -0.87 -5.86 3.23
C ALA A 234 -2.18 -5.03 3.23
N LEU A 235 -2.89 -4.92 2.11
CA LEU A 235 -4.03 -4.01 1.91
C LEU A 235 -5.41 -4.64 2.17
N GLY A 236 -5.44 -5.85 2.73
CA GLY A 236 -6.65 -6.56 3.16
C GLY A 236 -6.96 -7.79 2.30
N VAL A 237 -7.02 -8.96 2.97
CA VAL A 237 -7.17 -10.31 2.40
C VAL A 237 -8.26 -10.38 1.33
N LEU A 238 -9.45 -9.84 1.62
CA LEU A 238 -10.58 -9.89 0.68
C LEU A 238 -10.31 -9.15 -0.63
N ARG A 239 -9.54 -8.06 -0.64
CA ARG A 239 -9.24 -7.29 -1.86
C ARG A 239 -8.19 -7.98 -2.74
N ILE A 240 -7.26 -8.71 -2.13
CA ILE A 240 -6.15 -9.35 -2.85
C ILE A 240 -6.57 -10.72 -3.36
N TYR A 241 -7.04 -11.57 -2.45
CA TYR A 241 -7.32 -12.97 -2.76
C TYR A 241 -8.58 -13.14 -3.59
N SER A 242 -9.57 -12.23 -3.49
CA SER A 242 -10.76 -12.32 -4.36
C SER A 242 -10.40 -12.19 -5.83
N MET A 243 -9.55 -11.22 -6.20
CA MET A 243 -9.15 -11.03 -7.60
C MET A 243 -8.26 -12.16 -8.10
N LYS A 244 -7.32 -12.65 -7.27
CA LYS A 244 -6.50 -13.82 -7.63
C LYS A 244 -7.37 -15.07 -7.79
N ARG A 245 -8.28 -15.32 -6.85
CA ARG A 245 -9.21 -16.45 -6.90
C ARG A 245 -10.15 -16.36 -8.09
N PHE A 246 -10.66 -15.17 -8.40
CA PHE A 246 -11.49 -14.94 -9.57
C PHE A 246 -10.72 -15.23 -10.86
N ALA A 247 -9.51 -14.68 -11.00
CA ALA A 247 -8.65 -14.92 -12.15
C ALA A 247 -8.37 -16.41 -12.35
N GLN A 248 -8.03 -17.13 -11.28
CA GLN A 248 -7.80 -18.58 -11.36
C GLN A 248 -9.09 -19.37 -11.61
N GLY A 249 -10.21 -18.93 -11.04
CA GLY A 249 -11.54 -19.52 -11.27
C GLY A 249 -12.01 -19.45 -12.72
N LEU A 250 -11.45 -18.54 -13.54
CA LEU A 250 -11.68 -18.52 -14.99
C LEU A 250 -11.14 -19.77 -15.71
N ALA A 251 -10.45 -20.68 -15.01
CA ALA A 251 -10.20 -22.03 -15.49
C ALA A 251 -11.50 -22.79 -15.81
N LEU A 252 -12.59 -22.54 -15.07
CA LEU A 252 -13.90 -23.13 -15.37
C LEU A 252 -14.47 -22.60 -16.69
N LEU A 253 -14.29 -21.30 -16.96
CA LEU A 253 -14.68 -20.70 -18.24
C LEU A 253 -13.83 -21.28 -19.38
N ASP A 254 -12.54 -21.46 -19.14
CA ASP A 254 -11.63 -22.04 -20.12
C ASP A 254 -11.96 -23.50 -20.44
N ALA A 255 -12.22 -24.33 -19.42
CA ALA A 255 -12.69 -25.71 -19.57
C ALA A 255 -13.96 -25.77 -20.43
N TYR A 256 -14.91 -24.86 -20.19
CA TYR A 256 -16.14 -24.76 -20.97
C TYR A 256 -15.90 -24.29 -22.42
N VAL A 257 -15.04 -23.29 -22.63
CA VAL A 257 -14.80 -22.70 -23.96
C VAL A 257 -13.95 -23.63 -24.84
N ARG A 258 -12.91 -24.26 -24.28
CA ARG A 258 -12.02 -25.17 -25.01
C ARG A 258 -12.49 -26.63 -24.97
N ASN A 259 -13.47 -26.96 -24.14
CA ASN A 259 -13.94 -28.32 -23.90
C ASN A 259 -12.80 -29.26 -23.46
N VAL A 260 -12.04 -28.83 -22.45
CA VAL A 260 -10.86 -29.54 -21.93
C VAL A 260 -11.07 -30.00 -20.48
N GLY A 261 -10.33 -31.02 -20.08
CA GLY A 261 -10.36 -31.54 -18.70
C GLY A 261 -9.67 -30.61 -17.68
N PRO A 262 -9.81 -30.90 -16.37
CA PRO A 262 -9.22 -30.11 -15.30
C PRO A 262 -7.71 -29.91 -15.39
N ASP A 263 -6.99 -30.91 -15.90
CA ASP A 263 -5.52 -30.88 -16.00
C ASP A 263 -5.01 -29.96 -17.12
N GLU A 264 -5.86 -29.66 -18.11
CA GLU A 264 -5.53 -28.80 -19.25
C GLU A 264 -6.13 -27.39 -19.10
N ALA A 265 -7.15 -27.23 -18.26
CA ALA A 265 -7.83 -25.97 -18.03
C ALA A 265 -6.92 -24.96 -17.32
N SER A 266 -6.99 -23.69 -17.71
CA SER A 266 -6.15 -22.65 -17.11
C SER A 266 -6.91 -21.34 -16.84
N GLY A 267 -6.62 -20.76 -15.69
CA GLY A 267 -7.14 -19.45 -15.30
C GLY A 267 -6.47 -18.29 -16.04
N ALA A 268 -7.02 -17.10 -15.85
CA ALA A 268 -6.46 -15.86 -16.36
C ALA A 268 -5.11 -15.50 -15.71
N LYS A 269 -4.39 -14.54 -16.30
CA LYS A 269 -3.09 -14.10 -15.79
C LYS A 269 -3.26 -13.18 -14.58
N VAL A 270 -2.60 -13.53 -13.48
CA VAL A 270 -2.42 -12.66 -12.32
C VAL A 270 -1.13 -11.86 -12.54
N LEU A 271 -1.22 -10.53 -12.49
CA LEU A 271 -0.05 -9.66 -12.62
C LEU A 271 0.64 -9.46 -11.27
N ASP A 272 1.97 -9.44 -11.30
CA ASP A 272 2.77 -9.04 -10.15
C ASP A 272 2.59 -7.54 -9.88
N SER A 273 2.62 -7.19 -8.59
CA SER A 273 2.57 -5.81 -8.14
C SER A 273 3.94 -5.33 -7.65
N TYR A 274 4.75 -6.18 -7.03
CA TYR A 274 5.90 -5.69 -6.26
C TYR A 274 7.06 -5.25 -7.16
N SER A 275 7.39 -6.04 -8.19
CA SER A 275 8.40 -5.66 -9.19
C SER A 275 7.92 -4.53 -10.10
N TRP A 276 6.63 -4.51 -10.44
CA TRP A 276 6.05 -3.46 -11.28
C TRP A 276 6.10 -2.06 -10.65
N HIS A 277 5.91 -1.97 -9.33
CA HIS A 277 6.03 -0.68 -8.61
C HIS A 277 7.48 -0.31 -8.31
N THR A 278 8.45 -1.15 -8.70
CA THR A 278 9.88 -1.00 -8.37
C THR A 278 10.18 -1.03 -6.86
N ASP A 279 9.24 -1.53 -6.05
CA ASP A 279 9.40 -1.71 -4.61
C ASP A 279 10.19 -2.99 -4.27
N LEU A 280 10.20 -3.97 -5.18
CA LEU A 280 11.11 -5.11 -5.11
C LEU A 280 12.54 -4.60 -5.26
N ALA A 281 13.33 -4.67 -4.19
CA ALA A 281 14.76 -4.42 -4.24
C ALA A 281 15.48 -5.65 -4.78
N PRO A 282 15.97 -5.69 -6.04
CA PRO A 282 16.53 -6.91 -6.62
C PRO A 282 17.80 -7.38 -5.90
N GLY A 283 18.50 -6.47 -5.23
CA GLY A 283 19.65 -6.80 -4.37
C GLY A 283 19.29 -7.73 -3.21
N CYS A 284 18.07 -7.66 -2.66
CA CYS A 284 17.65 -8.56 -1.58
C CYS A 284 17.59 -10.03 -2.05
N PRO A 285 16.86 -10.40 -3.13
CA PRO A 285 16.92 -11.76 -3.66
C PRO A 285 18.32 -12.18 -4.10
N MET A 286 19.11 -11.27 -4.68
CA MET A 286 20.47 -11.58 -5.14
C MET A 286 21.43 -11.94 -3.99
N VAL A 287 21.30 -11.27 -2.83
CA VAL A 287 22.20 -11.45 -1.69
C VAL A 287 21.69 -12.49 -0.69
N SER A 288 20.38 -12.51 -0.41
CA SER A 288 19.80 -13.32 0.66
C SER A 288 18.86 -14.42 0.19
N GLY A 289 18.49 -14.45 -1.09
CA GLY A 289 17.47 -15.38 -1.61
C GLY A 289 16.04 -15.08 -1.14
N HIS A 290 15.82 -13.98 -0.42
CA HIS A 290 14.49 -13.56 0.06
C HIS A 290 13.93 -12.44 -0.82
N GLN A 291 12.60 -12.40 -1.00
CA GLN A 291 11.94 -11.34 -1.78
C GLN A 291 12.25 -9.94 -1.21
N MET A 292 12.14 -9.79 0.10
CA MET A 292 12.49 -8.60 0.87
C MET A 292 12.67 -9.04 2.33
N LEU A 293 13.59 -8.42 3.05
CA LEU A 293 13.75 -8.54 4.50
C LEU A 293 13.80 -7.13 5.07
N ASP A 294 13.02 -6.88 6.11
CA ASP A 294 13.01 -5.60 6.81
C ASP A 294 12.79 -5.84 8.30
N TYR A 295 13.14 -4.86 9.11
CA TYR A 295 12.92 -4.88 10.55
C TYR A 295 11.70 -4.03 10.91
N GLU A 296 11.05 -4.35 12.01
CA GLU A 296 10.05 -3.45 12.58
C GLU A 296 10.71 -2.14 13.04
N PHE A 297 10.09 -0.99 12.77
CA PHE A 297 10.72 0.31 13.03
C PHE A 297 11.02 0.59 14.51
N MET A 298 10.50 -0.20 15.44
CA MET A 298 10.90 -0.12 16.85
C MET A 298 12.40 -0.37 17.06
N VAL A 299 13.08 -1.08 16.13
CA VAL A 299 14.53 -1.33 16.23
C VAL A 299 15.37 -0.05 16.24
N TYR A 300 14.86 1.06 15.68
CA TYR A 300 15.58 2.34 15.66
C TYR A 300 15.91 2.84 17.07
N GLU A 301 15.09 2.52 18.07
CA GLU A 301 15.34 2.91 19.45
C GLU A 301 16.60 2.29 20.06
N HIS A 302 17.05 1.18 19.50
CA HIS A 302 18.22 0.45 19.94
C HIS A 302 19.47 0.82 19.14
N ALA A 303 19.32 1.63 18.08
CA ALA A 303 20.43 2.07 17.25
C ALA A 303 21.28 3.16 17.94
N LYS A 304 22.57 3.17 17.62
CA LYS A 304 23.50 4.27 17.95
C LYS A 304 23.81 5.15 16.74
N LEU A 305 23.60 4.62 15.54
CA LEU A 305 23.72 5.28 14.26
C LEU A 305 22.57 4.84 13.38
N ILE A 306 21.87 5.79 12.77
CA ILE A 306 20.87 5.53 11.74
C ILE A 306 21.30 6.27 10.48
N VAL A 307 21.36 5.55 9.36
CA VAL A 307 21.64 6.13 8.05
C VAL A 307 20.37 6.02 7.21
N PHE A 308 19.73 7.15 6.94
CA PHE A 308 18.70 7.23 5.91
C PHE A 308 19.39 7.43 4.57
N TRP A 309 19.17 6.51 3.63
CA TRP A 309 19.76 6.57 2.29
C TRP A 309 18.66 6.53 1.25
N GLY A 310 18.43 7.66 0.57
CA GLY A 310 17.35 7.82 -0.40
C GLY A 310 15.95 7.70 0.20
N ASN A 311 15.80 8.01 1.50
CA ASN A 311 14.56 7.78 2.24
C ASN A 311 14.06 9.04 2.95
N ASN A 312 12.99 9.65 2.42
CA ASN A 312 12.29 10.75 3.07
C ASN A 312 11.31 10.24 4.17
N PHE A 313 11.87 9.56 5.17
CA PHE A 313 11.17 8.88 6.27
C PHE A 313 10.12 9.76 6.97
N VAL A 314 10.41 11.04 7.21
CA VAL A 314 9.46 11.97 7.84
C VAL A 314 8.15 12.06 7.06
N CYS A 315 8.20 12.03 5.73
CA CYS A 315 7.01 12.15 4.89
C CYS A 315 6.38 10.78 4.55
N THR A 316 7.19 9.75 4.37
CA THR A 316 6.74 8.44 3.88
C THR A 316 6.37 7.47 5.01
N LYS A 317 6.90 7.68 6.21
CA LYS A 317 6.69 6.86 7.41
C LYS A 317 6.26 7.70 8.62
N MET A 318 5.39 8.69 8.38
CA MET A 318 4.93 9.65 9.41
C MET A 318 4.52 9.01 10.75
N PRO A 319 3.72 7.93 10.79
CA PRO A 319 3.29 7.33 12.05
C PRO A 319 4.41 6.68 12.86
N ASP A 320 5.54 6.37 12.20
CA ASP A 320 6.68 5.66 12.77
C ASP A 320 7.86 6.60 13.11
N LEU A 321 7.76 7.88 12.76
CA LEU A 321 8.83 8.87 12.96
C LEU A 321 9.23 9.06 14.43
N HIS A 322 8.31 8.77 15.35
CA HIS A 322 8.59 8.90 16.78
C HIS A 322 9.73 7.97 17.22
N TRP A 323 9.85 6.75 16.67
CA TRP A 323 10.96 5.84 16.98
C TRP A 323 12.33 6.44 16.67
N VAL A 324 12.42 7.14 15.53
CA VAL A 324 13.64 7.85 15.11
C VAL A 324 13.90 9.04 16.04
N SER A 325 12.89 9.84 16.33
CA SER A 325 13.02 11.02 17.19
C SER A 325 13.41 10.65 18.63
N GLU A 326 12.83 9.57 19.15
CA GLU A 326 13.13 9.00 20.47
C GLU A 326 14.54 8.39 20.52
N SER A 327 14.99 7.76 19.43
CA SER A 327 16.38 7.27 19.34
C SER A 327 17.39 8.42 19.45
N ARG A 328 17.12 9.59 18.84
CA ARG A 328 17.99 10.77 18.97
C ARG A 328 18.09 11.26 20.41
N LEU A 329 16.98 11.28 21.14
CA LEU A 329 16.98 11.62 22.57
C LEU A 329 17.82 10.65 23.40
N LYS A 330 18.01 9.42 22.93
CA LYS A 330 18.90 8.40 23.51
C LYS A 330 20.36 8.48 23.01
N GLY A 331 20.69 9.54 22.26
CA GLY A 331 22.03 9.79 21.72
C GLY A 331 22.35 9.06 20.42
N CYS A 332 21.34 8.60 19.67
CA CYS A 332 21.55 8.07 18.33
C CYS A 332 21.93 9.18 17.35
N HIS A 333 23.01 8.96 16.59
CA HIS A 333 23.46 9.87 15.53
C HIS A 333 22.72 9.55 14.22
N ILE A 334 22.24 10.56 13.51
CA ILE A 334 21.49 10.39 12.26
C ILE A 334 22.24 11.00 11.09
N VAL A 335 22.45 10.20 10.05
CA VAL A 335 22.98 10.64 8.76
C VAL A 335 21.88 10.52 7.71
N ASP A 336 21.67 11.58 6.93
CA ASP A 336 20.80 11.57 5.76
C ASP A 336 21.64 11.67 4.48
N ILE A 337 21.52 10.66 3.62
CA ILE A 337 22.15 10.60 2.30
C ILE A 337 21.04 10.72 1.26
N SER A 338 21.03 11.83 0.54
CA SER A 338 19.92 12.21 -0.34
C SER A 338 20.42 12.98 -1.56
N ILE A 339 19.53 13.26 -2.52
CA ILE A 339 19.85 14.05 -3.72
C ILE A 339 19.39 15.52 -3.59
N ASP A 340 18.65 15.82 -2.53
CA ASP A 340 18.05 17.09 -2.21
C ASP A 340 17.86 17.22 -0.69
N TYR A 341 17.75 18.46 -0.20
CA TYR A 341 17.46 18.70 1.21
C TYR A 341 15.95 18.61 1.46
N HIS A 342 15.50 17.57 2.17
CA HIS A 342 14.10 17.28 2.41
C HIS A 342 13.73 17.24 3.91
N ALA A 343 12.51 16.80 4.22
CA ALA A 343 11.97 16.84 5.58
C ALA A 343 12.78 16.00 6.58
N THR A 344 13.25 14.81 6.19
CA THR A 344 14.19 14.01 6.99
C THR A 344 15.53 14.71 7.21
N SER A 345 16.09 15.41 6.21
CA SER A 345 17.38 16.10 6.32
C SER A 345 17.38 17.12 7.47
N ASN A 346 16.26 17.81 7.71
CA ASN A 346 16.10 18.72 8.86
C ASN A 346 16.18 18.01 10.23
N LYS A 347 16.05 16.69 10.27
CA LYS A 347 16.15 15.86 11.48
C LYS A 347 17.42 15.01 11.52
N ALA A 348 18.34 15.18 10.58
CA ALA A 348 19.64 14.54 10.63
C ALA A 348 20.67 15.41 11.36
N ASP A 349 21.74 14.78 11.82
CA ASP A 349 22.93 15.45 12.38
C ASP A 349 23.92 15.77 11.25
N ASP A 350 24.06 14.87 10.28
CA ASP A 350 24.81 15.08 9.03
C ASP A 350 23.92 14.89 7.79
N VAL A 351 24.11 15.72 6.78
CA VAL A 351 23.42 15.62 5.49
C VAL A 351 24.44 15.55 4.35
N ILE A 352 24.38 14.47 3.58
CA ILE A 352 25.26 14.20 2.43
C ILE A 352 24.41 14.26 1.16
N ILE A 353 24.64 15.28 0.34
CA ILE A 353 23.93 15.46 -0.93
C ILE A 353 24.72 14.86 -2.09
N LEU A 354 24.12 13.91 -2.81
CA LEU A 354 24.70 13.20 -3.93
C LEU A 354 24.12 13.65 -5.27
N ARG A 355 24.86 13.36 -6.35
CA ARG A 355 24.29 13.40 -7.69
C ARG A 355 23.36 12.18 -7.88
N PRO A 356 22.17 12.33 -8.46
CA PRO A 356 21.27 11.19 -8.67
C PRO A 356 21.93 10.01 -9.38
N GLY A 357 21.81 8.81 -8.80
CA GLY A 357 22.36 7.59 -9.38
C GLY A 357 23.85 7.35 -9.10
N THR A 358 24.49 8.17 -8.26
CA THR A 358 25.92 8.01 -7.88
C THR A 358 26.13 7.35 -6.53
N ASP A 359 25.06 6.96 -5.85
CA ASP A 359 25.04 6.25 -4.57
C ASP A 359 25.93 4.98 -4.54
N PRO A 360 25.97 4.14 -5.60
CA PRO A 360 26.86 2.98 -5.61
C PRO A 360 28.35 3.36 -5.48
N ALA A 361 28.76 4.52 -6.00
CA ALA A 361 30.15 4.97 -5.87
C ALA A 361 30.49 5.37 -4.43
N LEU A 362 29.56 6.03 -3.73
CA LEU A 362 29.71 6.31 -2.29
C LEU A 362 29.79 5.00 -1.49
N GLY A 363 28.87 4.06 -1.76
CA GLY A 363 28.84 2.75 -1.09
C GLY A 363 30.17 1.99 -1.26
N LEU A 364 30.70 1.92 -2.47
CA LEU A 364 32.01 1.31 -2.74
C LEU A 364 33.17 2.03 -2.05
N GLY A 365 33.12 3.37 -1.96
CA GLY A 365 34.10 4.16 -1.21
C GLY A 365 34.10 3.84 0.29
N VAL A 366 32.91 3.71 0.89
CA VAL A 366 32.77 3.29 2.30
C VAL A 366 33.31 1.87 2.49
N CYS A 367 32.91 0.92 1.63
CA CYS A 367 33.43 -0.46 1.67
C CYS A 367 34.96 -0.50 1.57
N HIS A 368 35.55 0.29 0.68
CA HIS A 368 37.01 0.39 0.55
C HIS A 368 37.69 0.79 1.87
N LEU A 369 37.17 1.81 2.55
CA LEU A 369 37.72 2.27 3.83
C LEU A 369 37.54 1.23 4.94
N LEU A 370 36.38 0.57 5.00
CA LEU A 370 36.12 -0.48 5.98
C LEU A 370 37.10 -1.65 5.82
N ILE A 371 37.33 -2.10 4.59
CA ILE A 371 38.28 -3.20 4.31
C ILE A 371 39.72 -2.75 4.55
N LYS A 372 40.12 -1.60 4.00
CA LYS A 372 41.49 -1.07 4.12
C LYS A 372 41.92 -0.88 5.57
N ASN A 373 41.00 -0.46 6.44
CA ASN A 373 41.28 -0.19 7.85
C ASN A 373 40.93 -1.37 8.77
N ASN A 374 40.51 -2.52 8.24
CA ASN A 374 40.05 -3.68 9.01
C ASN A 374 38.90 -3.35 10.01
N HIS A 375 37.98 -2.47 9.61
CA HIS A 375 36.80 -2.09 10.40
C HIS A 375 35.58 -2.96 10.07
N TYR A 376 35.77 -4.27 10.00
CA TYR A 376 34.70 -5.24 9.74
C TYR A 376 34.78 -6.40 10.74
N ASP A 377 33.66 -7.10 10.96
CA ASP A 377 33.64 -8.30 11.78
C ASP A 377 34.06 -9.51 10.93
N GLU A 378 35.33 -9.91 11.07
CA GLU A 378 35.90 -11.03 10.32
C GLU A 378 35.17 -12.37 10.60
N ASN A 379 34.78 -12.61 11.85
CA ASN A 379 34.12 -13.86 12.23
C ASN A 379 32.74 -13.93 11.60
N TYR A 380 32.00 -12.82 11.62
CA TYR A 380 30.69 -12.73 10.98
C TYR A 380 30.79 -12.98 9.47
N LEU A 381 31.72 -12.29 8.79
CA LEU A 381 31.89 -12.44 7.34
C LEU A 381 32.26 -13.88 6.95
N ARG A 382 33.17 -14.52 7.70
CA ARG A 382 33.57 -15.91 7.44
C ARG A 382 32.42 -16.91 7.62
N ALA A 383 31.51 -16.66 8.55
CA ALA A 383 30.44 -17.60 8.89
C ALA A 383 29.14 -17.39 8.11
N ASN A 384 28.84 -16.15 7.69
CA ASN A 384 27.50 -15.77 7.19
C ASN A 384 27.52 -15.21 5.76
N THR A 385 28.67 -15.17 5.09
CA THR A 385 28.78 -14.66 3.71
C THR A 385 29.51 -15.65 2.81
N ASP A 386 29.46 -15.39 1.51
CA ASP A 386 30.16 -16.14 0.47
C ASP A 386 31.59 -15.63 0.20
N LEU A 387 32.05 -14.58 0.92
CA LEU A 387 33.42 -14.06 0.80
C LEU A 387 34.56 -15.08 0.99
N PRO A 388 34.45 -16.15 1.82
CA PRO A 388 35.51 -17.15 1.94
C PRO A 388 35.45 -18.24 0.85
N LEU A 389 34.45 -18.26 -0.03
CA LEU A 389 34.34 -19.25 -1.10
C LEU A 389 35.44 -19.04 -2.14
N LEU A 390 35.93 -20.15 -2.70
CA LEU A 390 36.98 -20.11 -3.72
C LEU A 390 36.40 -19.88 -5.12
N ILE A 391 37.01 -18.96 -5.87
CA ILE A 391 36.67 -18.67 -7.27
C ILE A 391 37.75 -19.22 -8.20
N ARG A 392 37.31 -19.89 -9.26
CA ARG A 392 38.15 -20.36 -10.36
C ARG A 392 38.56 -19.21 -11.26
N THR A 393 39.87 -19.02 -11.48
CA THR A 393 40.39 -17.92 -12.32
C THR A 393 40.31 -18.21 -13.82
N ASP A 394 40.04 -19.46 -14.23
CA ASP A 394 39.85 -19.83 -15.63
C ASP A 394 38.45 -19.49 -16.17
N ASN A 395 37.42 -19.48 -15.31
CA ASN A 395 36.03 -19.26 -15.73
C ASN A 395 35.19 -18.34 -14.83
N TRP A 396 35.77 -17.81 -13.74
CA TRP A 396 35.14 -16.90 -12.79
C TRP A 396 33.91 -17.45 -12.08
N LYS A 397 33.80 -18.79 -11.98
CA LYS A 397 32.75 -19.47 -11.21
C LYS A 397 33.30 -19.92 -9.86
N ASN A 398 32.39 -20.17 -8.91
CA ASN A 398 32.76 -20.84 -7.65
C ASN A 398 33.38 -22.21 -7.97
N LEU A 399 34.48 -22.53 -7.29
CA LEU A 399 35.06 -23.87 -7.30
C LEU A 399 34.10 -24.84 -6.60
N LYS A 400 33.67 -25.87 -7.33
CA LYS A 400 32.80 -26.91 -6.78
C LYS A 400 33.62 -28.05 -6.20
N ALA A 401 33.12 -28.69 -5.16
CA ALA A 401 33.75 -29.88 -4.60
C ALA A 401 33.89 -31.00 -5.64
N SER A 402 32.90 -31.14 -6.54
CA SER A 402 32.93 -32.07 -7.67
C SER A 402 34.02 -31.79 -8.72
N ASP A 403 34.58 -30.57 -8.74
CA ASP A 403 35.66 -30.23 -9.66
C ASP A 403 37.00 -30.82 -9.22
N ILE A 404 37.16 -31.16 -7.93
CA ILE A 404 38.44 -31.55 -7.32
C ILE A 404 38.40 -32.88 -6.56
N ILE A 405 37.20 -33.37 -6.19
CA ILE A 405 37.02 -34.66 -5.53
C ILE A 405 36.35 -35.61 -6.52
N ALA A 406 37.09 -36.65 -6.93
CA ALA A 406 36.55 -37.71 -7.78
C ALA A 406 35.37 -38.40 -7.08
N ASP A 407 34.31 -38.68 -7.83
CA ASP A 407 33.08 -39.32 -7.33
C ASP A 407 32.44 -38.60 -6.13
N TYR A 408 32.59 -37.28 -6.05
CA TYR A 408 32.00 -36.47 -4.98
C TYR A 408 30.49 -36.65 -4.91
N LYS A 409 30.01 -36.98 -3.70
CA LYS A 409 28.58 -37.02 -3.37
C LYS A 409 28.21 -35.72 -2.67
N LEU A 410 27.12 -35.10 -3.13
CA LEU A 410 26.58 -33.90 -2.51
C LEU A 410 26.37 -34.11 -1.01
N ALA A 411 26.78 -33.14 -0.22
CA ALA A 411 26.56 -33.14 1.21
C ALA A 411 25.06 -33.11 1.51
N ASP A 412 24.67 -33.84 2.55
CA ASP A 412 23.32 -33.80 3.10
C ASP A 412 23.03 -32.39 3.64
N LEU A 413 21.86 -31.85 3.29
CA LEU A 413 21.43 -30.55 3.79
C LEU A 413 20.89 -30.70 5.21
N THR A 414 21.55 -30.06 6.17
CA THR A 414 21.23 -30.21 7.60
C THR A 414 20.23 -29.19 8.15
N HIS A 415 19.82 -28.19 7.35
CA HIS A 415 18.99 -27.07 7.82
C HIS A 415 17.84 -26.76 6.87
N HIS A 416 16.60 -26.81 7.40
CA HIS A 416 15.37 -26.17 6.92
C HIS A 416 15.06 -26.22 5.40
N LEU A 417 15.66 -27.17 4.68
CA LEU A 417 15.46 -27.40 3.26
C LEU A 417 15.34 -28.91 3.00
N LYS A 418 14.29 -29.33 2.31
CA LYS A 418 14.08 -30.71 1.90
C LYS A 418 14.18 -30.82 0.37
N VAL A 419 15.01 -31.74 -0.10
CA VAL A 419 15.14 -32.06 -1.53
C VAL A 419 13.98 -32.97 -1.94
N MET A 420 13.27 -32.57 -2.98
CA MET A 420 12.13 -33.29 -3.55
C MET A 420 12.57 -34.03 -4.80
N LYS A 421 12.24 -35.33 -4.88
CA LYS A 421 12.51 -36.13 -6.07
C LYS A 421 11.57 -35.74 -7.22
N PRO A 422 11.94 -36.03 -8.48
CA PRO A 422 11.05 -35.83 -9.61
C PRO A 422 9.67 -36.47 -9.37
N GLY A 423 8.60 -35.68 -9.51
CA GLY A 423 7.22 -36.11 -9.29
C GLY A 423 6.74 -36.07 -7.84
N GLU A 424 7.59 -35.74 -6.87
CA GLU A 424 7.15 -35.47 -5.50
C GLU A 424 6.57 -34.06 -5.39
N HIS A 425 5.49 -33.92 -4.63
CA HIS A 425 4.86 -32.63 -4.32
C HIS A 425 4.73 -32.44 -2.80
N PRO A 426 4.85 -31.21 -2.29
CA PRO A 426 4.57 -30.96 -0.87
C PRO A 426 3.16 -31.42 -0.52
N THR A 427 3.03 -32.21 0.54
CA THR A 427 1.75 -32.78 0.98
C THR A 427 0.87 -31.75 1.69
N MET A 428 1.47 -30.67 2.19
CA MET A 428 0.79 -29.59 2.90
C MET A 428 0.78 -28.30 2.08
N PRO A 429 -0.29 -27.49 2.15
CA PRO A 429 -0.28 -26.14 1.62
C PRO A 429 0.86 -25.30 2.22
N PRO A 430 1.42 -24.32 1.47
CA PRO A 430 2.56 -23.52 1.92
C PRO A 430 2.44 -22.92 3.32
N ALA A 431 1.23 -22.52 3.73
CA ALA A 431 0.97 -21.95 5.06
C ALA A 431 1.24 -22.90 6.24
N PHE A 432 1.33 -24.20 5.98
CA PHE A 432 1.54 -25.24 7.00
C PHE A 432 2.85 -26.00 6.78
N GLN A 433 3.71 -25.52 5.89
CA GLN A 433 5.02 -26.12 5.65
C GLN A 433 5.99 -25.61 6.71
N SER A 434 6.62 -26.52 7.44
CA SER A 434 7.66 -26.21 8.46
C SER A 434 9.07 -26.11 7.88
N THR A 435 9.23 -26.35 6.58
CA THR A 435 10.53 -26.38 5.88
C THR A 435 10.35 -25.91 4.45
N ALA A 436 11.41 -25.38 3.85
CA ALA A 436 11.43 -25.05 2.44
C ALA A 436 11.73 -26.32 1.61
N PHE A 437 11.25 -26.36 0.37
CA PHE A 437 11.44 -27.49 -0.55
C PHE A 437 12.22 -27.04 -1.78
N VAL A 438 13.17 -27.86 -2.22
CA VAL A 438 13.94 -27.64 -3.44
C VAL A 438 13.86 -28.87 -4.33
N ALA A 439 13.76 -28.67 -5.65
CA ALA A 439 13.79 -29.79 -6.58
C ALA A 439 15.21 -30.38 -6.68
N GLU A 440 15.29 -31.70 -6.90
CA GLU A 440 16.57 -32.42 -6.95
C GLU A 440 17.51 -31.91 -8.05
N ASP A 441 16.98 -31.55 -9.22
CA ASP A 441 17.73 -30.96 -10.33
C ASP A 441 18.33 -29.59 -9.95
N VAL A 442 17.60 -28.76 -9.21
CA VAL A 442 18.08 -27.48 -8.69
C VAL A 442 19.20 -27.70 -7.66
N ARG A 443 19.07 -28.68 -6.76
CA ARG A 443 20.14 -29.03 -5.80
C ARG A 443 21.40 -29.52 -6.53
N LYS A 444 21.24 -30.37 -7.56
CA LYS A 444 22.34 -30.85 -8.41
C LYS A 444 23.01 -29.71 -9.17
N PHE A 445 22.23 -28.76 -9.70
CA PHE A 445 22.74 -27.58 -10.40
C PHE A 445 23.55 -26.66 -9.47
N TRP A 446 23.07 -26.40 -8.25
CA TRP A 446 23.76 -25.52 -7.31
C TRP A 446 25.06 -26.14 -6.77
N GLY A 447 25.05 -27.44 -6.44
CA GLY A 447 26.23 -28.18 -5.95
C GLY A 447 26.80 -27.66 -4.62
N ASP A 448 27.99 -28.14 -4.24
CA ASP A 448 28.70 -27.72 -3.02
C ASP A 448 29.94 -26.91 -3.38
N ASN A 449 30.08 -25.74 -2.79
CA ASN A 449 31.25 -24.87 -2.95
C ASN A 449 32.28 -25.19 -1.86
N VAL A 450 33.56 -24.97 -2.18
CA VAL A 450 34.65 -25.24 -1.22
C VAL A 450 35.22 -23.95 -0.63
N VAL A 451 35.76 -24.09 0.59
CA VAL A 451 36.51 -23.04 1.29
C VAL A 451 37.93 -23.52 1.63
N TRP A 452 38.83 -22.57 1.89
CA TRP A 452 40.17 -22.88 2.36
C TRP A 452 40.19 -23.14 3.87
N ASP A 453 40.53 -24.36 4.30
CA ASP A 453 40.72 -24.67 5.72
C ASP A 453 42.14 -24.33 6.17
N LYS A 454 42.27 -23.32 7.04
CA LYS A 454 43.57 -22.93 7.63
C LYS A 454 44.08 -23.91 8.71
N ARG A 455 43.21 -24.76 9.27
CA ARG A 455 43.57 -25.72 10.34
C ARG A 455 44.22 -26.98 9.78
N GLN A 456 43.87 -27.35 8.56
CA GLN A 456 44.49 -28.45 7.83
C GLN A 456 45.36 -27.84 6.74
N THR A 457 46.65 -27.66 7.05
CA THR A 457 47.64 -27.14 6.09
C THR A 457 47.63 -28.00 4.82
N ARG A 458 46.86 -27.58 3.80
CA ARG A 458 46.71 -28.10 2.43
C ARG A 458 45.42 -28.89 2.09
N GLN A 459 44.31 -28.77 2.81
CA GLN A 459 43.04 -29.42 2.39
C GLN A 459 41.87 -28.43 2.25
N PHE A 460 41.08 -28.62 1.17
CA PHE A 460 39.82 -27.92 0.94
C PHE A 460 38.71 -28.58 1.76
N ARG A 461 37.80 -27.79 2.32
CA ARG A 461 36.63 -28.29 3.07
C ARG A 461 35.34 -27.98 2.34
#